data_AF-A0A5A7ZPL1-F1
#
_entry.id   AF-A0A5A7ZPL1-F1
#
_cell.length_a   1.000
_cell.length_b   1.000
_cell.length_c   1.000
_cell.angle_alpha   90.00
_cell.angle_beta   90.00
_cell.angle_gamma   90.00
#
_symmetry.space_group_name_H-M   'P 1'
#
loop_
_entity.id
_entity.type
_entity.pdbx_description
1 polymer ?
#
loop_
_entity_poly.entity_id
_entity_poly.type
_entity_poly.pdbx_seq_one_letter_code
_entity_poly.pdbx_strand_id
1 'polypeptide(L)'
;MSNHENIQKIAALSFAEHIMQDAPAKSWHLGKPGTSAYAFRITWAVGVVAVSGDIGTAVYEVWPAFQTLEGAIDLIGKAGFDYLTSKSEFKEEYDREATVEALIESAYEAQRRKWQPQLFKQLCDEYGGDENDPADRKDAVRQFRDDDSMSAERIYNLTGDFEDPLYRHTAAARWAFEAVKLWAAKMKAEAAQVGSAA
;
A
#
# COMPACT_ATOMS: atom_id res chain seq x y z
N MET A 1 19.52 -27.04 15.50
CA MET A 1 19.70 -26.12 16.65
C MET A 1 20.91 -25.17 16.50
N SER A 2 21.50 -25.01 15.30
CA SER A 2 22.66 -24.13 15.05
C SER A 2 22.32 -22.72 14.52
N ASN A 3 21.06 -22.27 14.63
CA ASN A 3 20.64 -21.00 14.04
C ASN A 3 20.56 -19.86 15.07
N HIS A 4 20.24 -20.15 16.33
CA HIS A 4 19.98 -19.13 17.35
C HIS A 4 21.27 -18.52 17.93
N GLU A 5 22.26 -19.34 18.27
CA GLU A 5 23.55 -18.87 18.81
C GLU A 5 24.33 -18.02 17.79
N ASN A 6 24.22 -18.36 16.50
CA ASN A 6 24.81 -17.58 15.41
C ASN A 6 24.12 -16.21 15.28
N ILE A 7 22.79 -16.14 15.37
CA ILE A 7 22.05 -14.87 15.33
C ILE A 7 22.45 -13.97 16.50
N GLN A 8 22.55 -14.51 17.72
CA GLN A 8 22.95 -13.73 18.89
C GLN A 8 24.37 -13.18 18.76
N LYS A 9 25.31 -14.00 18.27
CA LYS A 9 26.69 -13.57 18.03
C LYS A 9 26.77 -12.49 16.94
N ILE A 10 26.03 -12.65 15.85
CA ILE A 10 25.95 -11.66 14.77
C ILE A 10 25.36 -10.36 15.30
N ALA A 11 24.22 -10.41 16.01
CA ALA A 11 23.58 -9.23 16.60
C ALA A 11 24.52 -8.50 17.57
N ALA A 12 25.22 -9.23 18.44
CA ALA A 12 26.19 -8.65 19.37
C ALA A 12 27.32 -7.91 18.64
N LEU A 13 27.85 -8.47 17.55
CA LEU A 13 28.87 -7.82 16.73
C LEU A 13 28.31 -6.62 15.95
N SER A 14 27.14 -6.78 15.33
CA SER A 14 26.49 -5.73 14.55
C SER A 14 26.08 -4.54 15.40
N PHE A 15 25.69 -4.75 16.67
CA PHE A 15 25.24 -3.69 17.57
C PHE A 15 26.35 -3.14 18.49
N ALA A 16 27.55 -3.74 18.50
CA ALA A 16 28.63 -3.40 19.44
C ALA A 16 29.04 -1.91 19.45
N GLU A 17 28.98 -1.25 18.29
CA GLU A 17 29.39 0.15 18.12
C GLU A 17 28.21 1.12 18.08
N HIS A 18 26.98 0.66 18.32
CA HIS A 18 25.81 1.53 18.32
C HIS A 18 25.82 2.40 19.57
N ILE A 19 25.74 3.72 19.37
CA ILE A 19 25.66 4.70 20.45
C ILE A 19 24.20 5.14 20.58
N MET A 20 23.62 4.96 21.76
CA MET A 20 22.31 5.52 22.09
C MET A 20 22.43 7.03 22.30
N GLN A 21 21.58 7.79 21.62
CA GLN A 21 21.55 9.25 21.72
C GLN A 21 20.11 9.72 21.89
N ASP A 22 19.92 10.75 22.72
CA ASP A 22 18.65 11.44 22.81
C ASP A 22 18.40 12.21 21.51
N ALA A 23 17.18 12.14 21.00
CA ALA A 23 16.75 12.87 19.81
C ALA A 23 15.51 13.71 20.12
N PRO A 24 15.39 14.93 19.55
CA PRO A 24 14.16 15.69 19.62
C PRO A 24 12.99 14.88 19.07
N ALA A 25 11.92 14.78 19.86
CA ALA A 25 10.70 14.09 19.48
C ALA A 25 9.47 14.78 20.07
N LYS A 26 8.35 14.65 19.37
CA LYS A 26 7.02 15.08 19.84
C LYS A 26 6.00 14.02 19.47
N SER A 27 5.01 13.81 20.33
CA SER A 27 3.94 12.86 20.10
C SER A 27 2.60 13.49 20.41
N TRP A 28 1.61 13.22 19.56
CA TRP A 28 0.26 13.73 19.67
C TRP A 28 -0.71 12.56 19.69
N HIS A 29 -1.68 12.64 20.59
CA HIS A 29 -2.82 11.75 20.58
C HIS A 29 -3.96 12.42 19.81
N LEU A 30 -4.51 11.71 18.82
CA LEU A 30 -5.67 12.15 18.04
C LEU A 30 -6.79 11.15 18.27
N GLY A 31 -7.96 11.65 18.66
CA GLY A 31 -9.13 10.85 18.91
C GLY A 31 -10.36 11.74 19.06
N LYS A 32 -11.54 11.13 18.91
CA LYS A 32 -12.81 11.84 19.14
C LYS A 32 -13.10 11.90 20.65
N PRO A 33 -13.53 13.04 21.21
CA PRO A 33 -13.90 13.13 22.61
C PRO A 33 -14.98 12.11 22.97
N GLY A 34 -14.80 11.39 24.09
CA GLY A 34 -15.79 10.43 24.60
C GLY A 34 -15.85 9.09 23.87
N THR A 35 -14.91 8.79 22.96
CA THR A 35 -14.81 7.46 22.31
C THR A 35 -13.35 7.05 22.10
N SER A 36 -13.10 5.75 22.13
CA SER A 36 -11.80 5.16 21.79
C SER A 36 -11.72 4.72 20.32
N ALA A 37 -12.80 4.92 19.55
CA ALA A 37 -12.82 4.55 18.13
C ALA A 37 -12.11 5.60 17.28
N TYR A 38 -11.23 5.14 16.39
CA TYR A 38 -10.32 5.94 15.56
C TYR A 38 -9.39 6.82 16.41
N ALA A 39 -8.89 6.26 17.51
CA ALA A 39 -7.94 6.86 18.42
C ALA A 39 -6.51 6.39 18.10
N PHE A 40 -5.69 7.32 17.65
CA PHE A 40 -4.33 7.06 17.20
C PHE A 40 -3.32 8.03 17.79
N ARG A 41 -2.05 7.71 17.61
CA ARG A 41 -0.91 8.55 17.96
C ARG A 41 -0.08 8.82 16.73
N ILE A 42 0.38 10.06 16.65
CA ILE A 42 1.39 10.46 15.68
C ILE A 42 2.61 10.89 16.47
N THR A 43 3.76 10.32 16.15
CA THR A 43 5.04 10.68 16.74
C THR A 43 5.96 11.16 15.63
N TRP A 44 6.46 12.38 15.78
CA TRP A 44 7.60 12.85 15.00
C TRP A 44 8.86 12.73 15.86
N ALA A 45 9.92 12.20 15.27
CA ALA A 45 11.28 12.33 15.77
C ALA A 45 12.18 12.71 14.59
N VAL A 46 13.37 13.21 14.86
CA VAL A 46 14.32 13.59 13.79
C VAL A 46 14.52 12.41 12.83
N GLY A 47 14.11 12.59 11.57
CA GLY A 47 14.21 11.61 10.49
C GLY A 47 12.98 10.73 10.27
N VAL A 48 12.00 10.71 11.17
CA VAL A 48 10.87 9.76 11.12
C VAL A 48 9.54 10.36 11.58
N VAL A 49 8.46 9.95 10.92
CA VAL A 49 7.08 10.15 11.40
C VAL A 49 6.42 8.79 11.51
N ALA A 50 5.89 8.46 12.68
CA ALA A 50 5.18 7.21 12.91
C ALA A 50 3.71 7.47 13.28
N VAL A 51 2.81 6.67 12.72
CA VAL A 51 1.42 6.53 13.13
C VAL A 51 1.27 5.20 13.84
N SER A 52 0.52 5.18 14.94
CA SER A 52 0.13 3.93 15.61
C SER A 52 -1.26 4.07 16.23
N GLY A 53 -2.00 2.98 16.32
CA GLY A 53 -3.31 2.95 16.95
C GLY A 53 -4.26 1.97 16.27
N ASP A 54 -5.54 2.20 16.47
CA ASP A 54 -6.63 1.38 15.89
C ASP A 54 -6.79 1.52 14.38
N ILE A 55 -6.28 2.61 13.79
CA ILE A 55 -6.19 2.82 12.34
C ILE A 55 -5.03 2.07 11.66
N GLY A 56 -4.20 1.38 12.45
CA GLY A 56 -2.99 0.71 11.99
C GLY A 56 -1.70 1.39 12.45
N THR A 57 -0.58 0.84 11.98
CA THR A 57 0.76 1.37 12.24
C THR A 57 1.44 1.64 10.90
N ALA A 58 2.15 2.77 10.83
CA ALA A 58 2.92 3.17 9.67
C ALA A 58 4.15 3.95 10.13
N VAL A 59 5.30 3.67 9.56
CA VAL A 59 6.55 4.41 9.81
C VAL A 59 7.02 5.02 8.51
N TYR A 60 7.10 6.34 8.48
CA TYR A 60 7.55 7.10 7.33
C TYR A 60 8.95 7.64 7.57
N GLU A 61 9.87 7.35 6.66
CA GLU A 61 11.26 7.82 6.72
C GLU A 61 11.60 8.60 5.45
N VAL A 62 11.75 9.92 5.57
CA VAL A 62 12.04 10.79 4.42
C VAL A 62 13.13 11.81 4.75
N TRP A 63 14.28 11.65 4.09
CA TRP A 63 15.38 12.59 4.15
C TRP A 63 15.35 13.58 2.97
N PRO A 64 15.66 14.89 3.17
CA PRO A 64 15.97 15.54 4.44
C PRO A 64 14.71 16.07 5.17
N ALA A 65 13.52 15.92 4.59
CA ALA A 65 12.31 16.61 5.03
C ALA A 65 11.96 16.36 6.51
N PHE A 66 12.19 15.16 7.04
CA PHE A 66 11.82 14.82 8.42
C PHE A 66 12.87 15.19 9.46
N GLN A 67 13.97 15.83 9.07
CA GLN A 67 14.99 16.33 10.01
C GLN A 67 14.45 17.45 10.90
N THR A 68 13.42 18.18 10.46
CA THR A 68 12.71 19.17 11.27
C THR A 68 11.22 18.86 11.31
N LEU A 69 10.55 19.32 12.37
CA LEU A 69 9.11 19.16 12.53
C LEU A 69 8.36 19.89 11.42
N GLU A 70 8.79 21.11 11.10
CA GLU A 70 8.20 21.96 10.07
C GLU A 70 8.34 21.33 8.68
N GLY A 71 9.50 20.73 8.38
CA GLY A 71 9.73 20.00 7.13
C GLY A 71 8.84 18.77 7.02
N ALA A 72 8.64 18.03 8.12
CA ALA A 72 7.72 16.89 8.15
C ALA A 72 6.27 17.30 7.90
N ILE A 73 5.80 18.35 8.58
CA ILE A 73 4.46 18.91 8.40
C ILE A 73 4.26 19.40 6.96
N ASP A 74 5.26 20.06 6.37
CA ASP A 74 5.14 20.58 5.02
C ASP A 74 5.09 19.47 3.96
N LEU A 75 6.02 18.52 4.03
CA LEU A 75 6.07 17.38 3.10
C LEU A 75 4.77 16.58 3.19
N ILE A 76 4.36 16.15 4.38
CA ILE A 76 3.14 15.36 4.55
C ILE A 76 1.93 16.15 4.05
N GLY A 77 1.87 17.46 4.33
CA GLY A 77 0.80 18.34 3.85
C GLY A 77 0.68 18.38 2.32
N LYS A 78 1.79 18.28 1.59
CA LYS A 78 1.82 18.36 0.11
C LYS A 78 1.80 17.02 -0.60
N ALA A 79 2.35 15.99 0.04
CA ALA A 79 2.53 14.71 -0.61
C ALA A 79 1.19 14.00 -0.89
N GLY A 80 1.16 13.32 -2.04
CA GLY A 80 0.10 12.43 -2.45
C GLY A 80 0.22 11.04 -1.78
N PHE A 81 -0.82 10.24 -1.97
CA PHE A 81 -0.94 8.91 -1.37
C PHE A 81 0.19 7.97 -1.79
N ASP A 82 0.39 7.79 -3.09
CA ASP A 82 1.37 6.83 -3.64
C ASP A 82 2.79 7.18 -3.19
N TYR A 83 3.14 8.47 -3.22
CA TYR A 83 4.45 8.93 -2.75
C TYR A 83 4.66 8.62 -1.27
N LEU A 84 3.74 9.03 -0.38
CA LEU A 84 3.93 8.79 1.06
C LEU A 84 3.92 7.30 1.40
N THR A 85 3.06 6.53 0.76
CA THR A 85 2.98 5.09 1.01
C THR A 85 4.25 4.36 0.55
N SER A 86 4.86 4.81 -0.55
CA SER A 86 6.20 4.33 -0.97
C SER A 86 7.34 4.61 0.01
N LYS A 87 7.11 5.49 1.00
CA LYS A 87 8.07 5.84 2.07
C LYS A 87 7.76 5.13 3.39
N SER A 88 6.84 4.15 3.36
CA SER A 88 6.44 3.34 4.50
C SER A 88 6.71 1.85 4.26
N GLU A 89 6.43 1.05 5.27
CA GLU A 89 6.46 -0.41 5.20
C GLU A 89 5.32 -1.02 4.38
N PHE A 90 4.29 -0.24 4.04
CA PHE A 90 3.16 -0.73 3.27
C PHE A 90 3.57 -1.06 1.83
N LYS A 91 3.54 -2.35 1.54
CA LYS A 91 3.64 -2.85 0.16
C LYS A 91 2.26 -2.90 -0.45
N GLU A 92 2.19 -2.72 -1.76
CA GLU A 92 0.97 -3.05 -2.48
C GLU A 92 0.78 -4.57 -2.43
N GLU A 93 -0.47 -4.99 -2.26
CA GLU A 93 -0.86 -6.38 -2.29
C GLU A 93 -1.54 -6.67 -3.62
N TYR A 94 -1.30 -7.86 -4.14
CA TYR A 94 -1.93 -8.30 -5.38
C TYR A 94 -3.46 -8.35 -5.20
N ASP A 95 -4.17 -7.60 -6.05
CA ASP A 95 -5.63 -7.56 -6.06
C ASP A 95 -6.14 -8.47 -7.17
N ARG A 96 -6.43 -9.72 -6.79
CA ARG A 96 -6.95 -10.74 -7.71
C ARG A 96 -8.23 -10.27 -8.38
N GLU A 97 -9.20 -9.80 -7.60
CA GLU A 97 -10.53 -9.46 -8.12
C GLU A 97 -10.43 -8.33 -9.15
N ALA A 98 -9.69 -7.28 -8.82
CA ALA A 98 -9.47 -6.18 -9.74
C ALA A 98 -8.71 -6.62 -11.00
N THR A 99 -7.68 -7.45 -10.83
CA THR A 99 -6.89 -7.96 -11.97
C THR A 99 -7.78 -8.76 -12.92
N VAL A 100 -8.52 -9.72 -12.39
CA VAL A 100 -9.43 -10.58 -13.16
C VAL A 100 -10.52 -9.77 -13.86
N GLU A 101 -11.11 -8.80 -13.17
CA GLU A 101 -12.13 -7.92 -13.77
C GLU A 101 -11.55 -7.09 -14.93
N ALA A 102 -10.36 -6.51 -14.74
CA ALA A 102 -9.68 -5.72 -15.78
C ALA A 102 -9.34 -6.57 -17.01
N LEU A 103 -8.83 -7.79 -16.81
CA LEU A 103 -8.54 -8.76 -17.88
C LEU A 103 -9.77 -9.08 -18.72
N ILE A 104 -10.89 -9.38 -18.04
CA ILE A 104 -12.15 -9.70 -18.70
C ILE A 104 -12.67 -8.49 -19.49
N GLU A 105 -12.64 -7.30 -18.90
CA GLU A 105 -13.07 -6.06 -19.54
C GLU A 105 -12.25 -5.76 -20.80
N SER A 106 -10.92 -5.83 -20.69
CA SER A 106 -9.97 -5.62 -21.79
C SER A 106 -10.22 -6.60 -22.94
N ALA A 107 -10.41 -7.89 -22.65
CA ALA A 107 -10.69 -8.89 -23.68
C ALA A 107 -12.01 -8.63 -24.43
N TYR A 108 -13.07 -8.22 -23.72
CA TYR A 108 -14.32 -7.83 -24.36
C TYR A 108 -14.19 -6.53 -25.16
N GLU A 109 -13.39 -5.57 -24.72
CA GLU A 109 -13.07 -4.37 -25.49
C GLU A 109 -12.32 -4.68 -26.78
N ALA A 110 -11.28 -5.51 -26.71
CA ALA A 110 -10.53 -5.96 -27.87
C ALA A 110 -11.46 -6.64 -28.89
N GLN A 111 -12.35 -7.52 -28.41
CA GLN A 111 -13.36 -8.16 -29.26
C GLN A 111 -14.30 -7.13 -29.92
N ARG A 112 -14.79 -6.13 -29.18
CA ARG A 112 -15.63 -5.04 -29.72
C ARG A 112 -14.91 -4.25 -30.82
N ARG A 113 -13.58 -4.09 -30.68
CA ARG A 113 -12.72 -3.43 -31.67
C ARG A 113 -12.30 -4.35 -32.83
N LYS A 114 -12.85 -5.57 -32.90
CA LYS A 114 -12.52 -6.61 -33.90
C LYS A 114 -11.04 -7.03 -33.87
N TRP A 115 -10.40 -6.92 -32.72
CA TRP A 115 -9.12 -7.56 -32.47
C TRP A 115 -9.38 -8.96 -31.92
N GLN A 116 -8.52 -9.92 -32.21
CA GLN A 116 -8.64 -11.25 -31.61
C GLN A 116 -8.07 -11.19 -30.19
N PRO A 117 -8.89 -11.30 -29.14
CA PRO A 117 -8.40 -11.32 -27.78
C PRO A 117 -7.72 -12.67 -27.52
N GLN A 118 -6.41 -12.64 -27.31
CA GLN A 118 -5.63 -13.82 -26.98
C GLN A 118 -6.09 -14.45 -25.65
N LEU A 119 -6.65 -13.64 -24.74
CA LEU A 119 -7.20 -14.10 -23.47
C LEU A 119 -8.30 -15.15 -23.67
N PHE A 120 -9.29 -14.97 -24.56
CA PHE A 120 -10.36 -15.97 -24.69
C PHE A 120 -9.86 -17.33 -25.17
N LYS A 121 -8.84 -17.32 -26.04
CA LYS A 121 -8.18 -18.55 -26.45
C LYS A 121 -7.50 -19.22 -25.26
N GLN A 122 -6.70 -18.47 -24.50
CA GLN A 122 -6.01 -18.97 -23.31
C GLN A 122 -7.00 -19.50 -22.26
N LEU A 123 -8.12 -18.82 -22.05
CA LEU A 123 -9.17 -19.26 -21.14
C LEU A 123 -9.86 -20.54 -21.63
N CYS A 124 -10.17 -20.66 -22.92
CA CYS A 124 -10.76 -21.89 -23.45
C CYS A 124 -9.76 -23.05 -23.47
N ASP A 125 -8.47 -22.78 -23.68
CA ASP A 125 -7.39 -23.76 -23.55
C ASP A 125 -7.25 -24.29 -22.11
N GLU A 126 -7.40 -23.41 -21.09
CA GLU A 126 -7.29 -23.78 -19.67
C GLU A 126 -8.57 -24.43 -19.11
N TYR A 127 -9.73 -23.85 -19.37
CA TYR A 127 -11.01 -24.25 -18.78
C TYR A 127 -11.88 -25.13 -19.68
N GLY A 128 -11.43 -25.35 -20.93
CA GLY A 128 -12.13 -26.10 -21.96
C GLY A 128 -13.13 -25.25 -22.75
N GLY A 129 -13.23 -25.54 -24.06
CA GLY A 129 -14.19 -24.90 -24.98
C GLY A 129 -13.55 -24.50 -26.31
N ASP A 130 -14.36 -23.93 -27.22
CA ASP A 130 -13.92 -23.27 -28.45
C ASP A 130 -13.98 -21.74 -28.29
N GLU A 131 -12.86 -21.05 -28.53
CA GLU A 131 -12.79 -19.58 -28.43
C GLU A 131 -13.68 -18.85 -29.45
N ASN A 132 -14.13 -19.55 -30.49
CA ASN A 132 -15.02 -19.02 -31.51
C ASN A 132 -16.50 -19.20 -31.11
N ASP A 133 -16.82 -20.06 -30.15
CA ASP A 133 -18.16 -20.22 -29.59
C ASP A 133 -18.42 -19.16 -28.48
N PRO A 134 -19.44 -18.30 -28.63
CA PRO A 134 -19.83 -17.36 -27.57
C PRO A 134 -20.27 -18.01 -26.24
N ALA A 135 -20.80 -19.24 -26.25
CA ALA A 135 -21.21 -19.95 -25.04
C ALA A 135 -19.99 -20.44 -24.26
N ASP A 136 -19.08 -21.14 -24.94
CA ASP A 136 -17.86 -21.68 -24.34
C ASP A 136 -16.99 -20.59 -23.73
N ARG A 137 -16.81 -19.46 -24.43
CA ARG A 137 -16.11 -18.30 -23.86
C ARG A 137 -16.73 -17.76 -22.59
N LYS A 138 -18.06 -17.71 -22.51
CA LYS A 138 -18.75 -17.22 -21.30
C LYS A 138 -18.52 -18.17 -20.13
N ASP A 139 -18.52 -19.47 -20.40
CA ASP A 139 -18.29 -20.47 -19.36
C ASP A 139 -16.83 -20.49 -18.92
N ALA A 140 -15.86 -20.35 -19.83
CA ALA A 140 -14.44 -20.19 -19.51
C ALA A 140 -14.18 -18.90 -18.68
N VAL A 141 -14.80 -17.77 -19.05
CA VAL A 141 -14.71 -16.51 -18.28
C VAL A 141 -15.30 -16.66 -16.87
N ARG A 142 -16.42 -17.38 -16.71
CA ARG A 142 -17.01 -17.64 -15.39
C ARG A 142 -16.09 -18.48 -14.53
N GLN A 143 -15.53 -19.56 -15.08
CA GLN A 143 -14.59 -20.41 -14.36
C GLN A 143 -13.33 -19.63 -13.96
N PHE A 144 -12.77 -18.82 -14.88
CA PHE A 144 -11.65 -17.94 -14.58
C PHE A 144 -11.95 -16.95 -13.45
N ARG A 145 -13.12 -16.31 -13.50
CA ARG A 145 -13.56 -15.35 -12.47
C ARG A 145 -13.74 -16.01 -11.10
N ASP A 146 -14.25 -17.23 -11.09
CA ASP A 146 -14.61 -17.95 -9.88
C ASP A 146 -13.44 -18.85 -9.38
N ASP A 147 -12.26 -18.82 -10.03
CA ASP A 147 -11.05 -19.53 -9.59
C ASP A 147 -10.31 -18.72 -8.51
N ASP A 148 -10.49 -19.12 -7.24
CA ASP A 148 -9.86 -18.51 -6.07
C ASP A 148 -8.37 -18.82 -5.91
N SER A 149 -7.82 -19.73 -6.73
CA SER A 149 -6.39 -20.07 -6.71
C SER A 149 -5.54 -19.24 -7.69
N MET A 150 -6.13 -18.20 -8.28
CA MET A 150 -5.44 -17.27 -9.19
C MET A 150 -4.45 -16.35 -8.48
N SER A 151 -3.22 -16.82 -8.30
CA SER A 151 -2.08 -15.99 -7.89
C SER A 151 -1.60 -15.08 -9.02
N ALA A 152 -0.85 -14.02 -8.68
CA ALA A 152 -0.22 -13.14 -9.67
C ALA A 152 0.67 -13.91 -10.68
N GLU A 153 1.41 -14.92 -10.20
CA GLU A 153 2.24 -15.78 -11.05
C GLU A 153 1.39 -16.63 -12.01
N ARG A 154 0.26 -17.17 -11.54
CA ARG A 154 -0.64 -17.97 -12.39
C ARG A 154 -1.31 -17.10 -13.45
N ILE A 155 -1.74 -15.89 -13.10
CA ILE A 155 -2.24 -14.93 -14.08
C ILE A 155 -1.15 -14.60 -15.10
N TYR A 156 0.06 -14.26 -14.66
CA TYR A 156 1.16 -13.99 -15.58
C TYR A 156 1.44 -15.16 -16.54
N ASN A 157 1.40 -16.40 -16.06
CA ASN A 157 1.59 -17.57 -16.92
C ASN A 157 0.45 -17.76 -17.93
N LEU A 158 -0.77 -17.40 -17.54
CA LEU A 158 -1.95 -17.49 -18.39
C LEU A 158 -1.98 -16.38 -19.44
N THR A 159 -1.71 -15.14 -19.04
CA THR A 159 -1.87 -13.95 -19.88
C THR A 159 -0.57 -13.49 -20.52
N GLY A 160 0.60 -13.94 -20.07
CA GLY A 160 1.90 -13.41 -20.47
C GLY A 160 2.07 -11.92 -20.16
N ASP A 161 2.87 -11.22 -20.96
CA ASP A 161 3.12 -9.76 -20.84
C ASP A 161 1.95 -8.89 -21.37
N PHE A 162 0.80 -9.47 -21.70
CA PHE A 162 -0.27 -8.73 -22.37
C PHE A 162 -1.06 -7.83 -21.42
N GLU A 163 -1.13 -8.18 -20.12
CA GLU A 163 -1.82 -7.39 -19.10
C GLU A 163 -1.14 -7.54 -17.73
N ASP A 164 -0.85 -6.42 -17.07
CA ASP A 164 -0.13 -6.38 -15.80
C ASP A 164 -1.07 -6.71 -14.63
N PRO A 165 -0.66 -7.59 -13.69
CA PRO A 165 -1.40 -7.79 -12.45
C PRO A 165 -1.57 -6.47 -11.70
N LEU A 166 -2.78 -6.23 -11.20
CA LEU A 166 -3.07 -5.03 -10.43
C LEU A 166 -2.68 -5.26 -8.98
N TYR A 167 -1.95 -4.29 -8.43
CA TYR A 167 -1.59 -4.24 -7.03
C TYR A 167 -2.27 -3.02 -6.41
N ARG A 168 -2.75 -3.17 -5.17
CA ARG A 168 -3.39 -2.08 -4.43
C ARG A 168 -2.82 -1.98 -3.03
N HIS A 169 -2.72 -0.74 -2.55
CA HIS A 169 -2.47 -0.50 -1.14
C HIS A 169 -3.67 -0.94 -0.30
N THR A 170 -3.38 -1.52 0.87
CA THR A 170 -4.42 -2.00 1.80
C THR A 170 -5.25 -0.84 2.36
N ALA A 171 -6.46 -1.15 2.85
CA ALA A 171 -7.28 -0.18 3.56
C ALA A 171 -6.55 0.43 4.77
N ALA A 172 -5.71 -0.36 5.45
CA ALA A 172 -4.88 0.12 6.56
C ALA A 172 -3.86 1.18 6.11
N ALA A 173 -3.21 0.97 4.95
CA ALA A 173 -2.31 1.97 4.38
C ALA A 173 -3.04 3.29 4.08
N ARG A 174 -4.27 3.20 3.58
CA ARG A 174 -5.10 4.39 3.34
C ARG A 174 -5.46 5.10 4.63
N TRP A 175 -5.89 4.38 5.67
CA TRP A 175 -6.22 4.98 6.96
C TRP A 175 -5.02 5.65 7.63
N ALA A 176 -3.86 5.02 7.61
CA ALA A 176 -2.62 5.61 8.12
C ALA A 176 -2.23 6.88 7.36
N PHE A 177 -2.36 6.89 6.03
CA PHE A 177 -2.16 8.08 5.21
C PHE A 177 -3.11 9.22 5.62
N GLU A 178 -4.42 8.96 5.70
CA GLU A 178 -5.39 10.01 6.06
C GLU A 178 -5.12 10.57 7.47
N ALA A 179 -4.64 9.73 8.39
CA ALA A 179 -4.26 10.16 9.73
C ALA A 179 -3.04 11.10 9.75
N VAL A 180 -1.96 10.80 9.02
CA VAL A 180 -0.83 11.74 8.92
C VAL A 180 -1.23 13.03 8.22
N LYS A 181 -2.11 12.97 7.21
CA LYS A 181 -2.65 14.16 6.54
C LYS A 181 -3.44 15.03 7.52
N LEU A 182 -4.30 14.42 8.34
CA LEU A 182 -5.07 15.13 9.36
C LEU A 182 -4.15 15.85 10.35
N TRP A 183 -3.11 15.19 10.82
CA TRP A 183 -2.14 15.81 11.72
C TRP A 183 -1.41 16.97 11.08
N ALA A 184 -0.88 16.81 9.87
CA ALA A 184 -0.19 17.91 9.19
C ALA A 184 -1.13 19.12 8.96
N ALA A 185 -2.40 18.87 8.62
CA ALA A 185 -3.39 19.93 8.49
C ALA A 185 -3.66 20.66 9.82
N LYS A 186 -3.80 19.92 10.93
CA LYS A 186 -3.98 20.51 12.27
C LYS A 186 -2.78 21.34 12.70
N MET A 187 -1.57 20.81 12.54
CA MET A 187 -0.34 21.52 12.88
C MET A 187 -0.19 22.84 12.09
N LYS A 188 -0.54 22.82 10.79
CA LYS A 188 -0.54 24.04 9.96
C LYS A 188 -1.57 25.07 10.44
N ALA A 189 -2.77 24.62 10.83
CA ALA A 189 -3.81 25.51 11.33
C ALA A 189 -3.43 26.18 12.66
N GLU A 190 -2.82 25.43 13.59
CA GLU A 190 -2.34 25.95 14.87
C GLU A 190 -1.24 27.00 14.66
N ALA A 191 -0.28 26.74 13.76
CA ALA A 191 0.77 27.70 13.43
C ALA A 191 0.21 29.03 12.86
N ALA A 192 -0.84 28.96 12.05
CA ALA A 192 -1.48 30.15 11.49
C ALA A 192 -2.19 31.01 12.55
N GLN A 193 -2.80 30.38 13.56
CA GLN A 193 -3.47 31.09 14.66
C GLN A 193 -2.48 31.85 15.54
N VAL A 194 -1.32 31.23 15.85
CA VAL A 194 -0.25 31.88 16.63
C VAL A 194 0.34 33.09 15.88
N GLY A 195 0.50 32.99 14.56
CA GLY A 195 0.99 34.10 13.74
C GLY A 195 0.00 35.27 13.55
N SER A 196 -1.30 35.04 13.75
CA SER A 196 -2.34 36.09 13.66
C SER A 196 -2.56 36.88 14.95
N ALA A 197 -2.00 36.40 16.07
CA ALA A 197 -2.12 37.01 17.40
C ALA A 197 -0.88 37.82 17.83
N ALA A 198 0.11 37.95 16.95
CA ALA A 198 1.36 38.70 17.14
C ALA A 198 1.37 39.96 16.25
#